data_AF-A0A2G5VWT5-F1
#
_entry.id   AF-A0A2G5VWT5-F1
#
_cell.length_a   1.000
_cell.length_b   1.000
_cell.length_c   1.000
_cell.angle_alpha   90.00
_cell.angle_beta   90.00
_cell.angle_gamma   90.00
#
_symmetry.space_group_name_H-M   'P 1'
#
loop_
_entity.id
_entity.type
_entity.pdbx_description
1 polymer ?
#
loop_
_entity_poly.entity_id
_entity_poly.type
_entity_poly.pdbx_seq_one_letter_code
_entity_poly.pdbx_strand_id
1 'polypeptide(L)' 'MKDNLEEIERLKEQLEQVKQQDRILEEIEKRLFKMKEIAEYASKYRIDREETRELEKHKVAIQSSRKY' A
#
# COMPACT_ATOMS: atom_id res chain seq x y z
N MET A 1 31.75 30.81 -3.59
CA MET A 1 30.48 31.25 -2.95
C MET A 1 29.25 30.89 -3.79
N LYS A 2 29.23 31.17 -5.11
CA LYS A 2 28.14 30.70 -6.00
C LYS A 2 28.07 29.18 -6.11
N ASP A 3 29.22 28.52 -6.27
CA ASP A 3 29.28 27.06 -6.40
C ASP A 3 28.72 26.32 -5.17
N ASN A 4 28.96 26.84 -3.96
CA ASN A 4 28.42 26.28 -2.73
C ASN A 4 26.89 26.43 -2.63
N LEU A 5 26.29 27.45 -3.25
CA LEU A 5 24.83 27.62 -3.25
C LEU A 5 24.17 26.63 -4.22
N GLU A 6 24.76 26.41 -5.39
CA GLU A 6 24.29 25.41 -6.35
C GLU A 6 24.42 23.98 -5.80
N GLU A 7 25.49 23.69 -5.07
CA GLU A 7 25.67 22.39 -4.40
C GLU A 7 24.61 22.17 -3.31
N ILE A 8 24.29 23.20 -2.53
CA ILE A 8 23.22 23.14 -1.52
C ILE A 8 21.85 22.92 -2.16
N GLU A 9 21.55 23.55 -3.30
CA GLU A 9 20.30 23.33 -4.02
C GLU A 9 20.17 21.90 -4.53
N ARG A 10 21.24 21.34 -5.14
CA ARG A 10 21.25 19.93 -5.56
C ARG A 10 21.04 18.97 -4.40
N LEU A 11 21.69 19.23 -3.26
CA LEU A 11 21.51 18.40 -2.06
C LEU A 11 20.08 18.46 -1.53
N LYS A 12 19.41 19.62 -1.61
CA LYS A 12 17.99 19.74 -1.24
C LYS A 12 17.07 18.95 -2.16
N GLU A 13 17.32 18.99 -3.47
CA GLU A 13 16.55 18.22 -4.44
C GLU A 13 16.71 16.72 -4.21
N GLN A 14 17.94 16.25 -3.98
CA GLN A 14 18.21 14.84 -3.65
C GLN A 14 17.50 14.42 -2.35
N LEU A 15 17.53 15.27 -1.33
CA LEU A 15 16.85 14.99 -0.07
C LEU A 15 15.33 14.86 -0.27
N GLU A 16 14.72 15.70 -1.09
CA GLU A 16 13.29 15.62 -1.36
C GLU A 16 12.93 14.35 -2.14
N GLN A 17 13.78 13.94 -3.10
CA GLN A 17 13.60 12.67 -3.80
C GLN A 17 13.65 11.47 -2.84
N VAL A 18 14.60 11.46 -1.90
CA VAL A 18 14.72 10.38 -0.89
C VAL A 18 13.48 10.35 0.00
N LYS A 19 12.99 11.51 0.47
CA LYS A 19 11.74 11.57 1.27
C LYS A 19 10.53 11.03 0.51
N GLN A 20 10.44 11.28 -0.80
CA GLN A 20 9.38 10.72 -1.61
C GLN A 20 9.50 9.20 -1.74
N GLN A 21 10.72 8.69 -1.92
CA GLN A 21 10.97 7.24 -1.94
C GLN A 21 10.59 6.58 -0.62
N ASP A 22 10.94 7.19 0.52
CA ASP A 22 10.58 6.66 1.85
C ASP A 22 9.06 6.55 2.02
N ARG A 23 8.30 7.55 1.56
CA ARG A 23 6.83 7.51 1.60
C ARG A 23 6.26 6.38 0.75
N ILE A 24 6.83 6.14 -0.43
CA ILE A 24 6.42 5.03 -1.30
C ILE A 24 6.73 3.70 -0.63
N LEU A 25 7.89 3.59 0.01
CA LEU A 25 8.32 2.38 0.71
C LEU A 25 7.39 2.06 1.89
N GLU A 26 7.00 3.07 2.67
CA GLU A 26 6.03 2.94 3.75
C GLU A 26 4.65 2.46 3.23
N GLU A 27 4.21 2.94 2.07
CA GLU A 27 2.95 2.49 1.47
C GLU A 27 3.04 1.03 0.99
N ILE A 28 4.18 0.63 0.41
CA ILE A 28 4.43 -0.75 0.01
C ILE A 28 4.40 -1.68 1.23
N GLU A 29 5.07 -1.31 2.33
CA GLU A 29 5.06 -2.09 3.57
C GLU A 29 3.65 -2.25 4.13
N LYS A 30 2.85 -1.17 4.17
CA LYS A 30 1.45 -1.23 4.59
C LYS A 30 0.62 -2.20 3.73
N ARG A 31 0.85 -2.23 2.42
CA ARG A 31 0.16 -3.14 1.50
C ARG A 31 0.61 -4.59 1.70
N LEU A 32 1.91 -4.82 1.84
CA LEU A 32 2.47 -6.15 2.11
C LEU A 32 1.96 -6.72 3.42
N PHE A 33 1.88 -5.90 4.47
CA PHE A 33 1.33 -6.30 5.75
C PHE A 33 -0.12 -6.78 5.62
N LYS A 34 -0.97 -6.01 4.92
CA LYS A 34 -2.36 -6.42 4.65
C LYS A 34 -2.45 -7.72 3.85
N MET A 35 -1.59 -7.90 2.85
CA MET A 35 -1.56 -9.14 2.07
C MET A 35 -1.18 -10.34 2.93
N LYS A 36 -0.24 -10.16 3.86
CA LYS A 36 0.11 -11.18 4.85
C LYS A 36 -1.09 -11.54 5.73
N GLU A 37 -1.80 -10.54 6.27
CA GLU A 37 -3.01 -10.79 7.07
C GLU A 37 -4.08 -11.58 6.29
N ILE A 38 -4.29 -11.24 5.01
CA ILE A 38 -5.22 -11.96 4.13
C ILE A 38 -4.76 -13.40 3.91
N ALA A 39 -3.47 -13.61 3.65
CA ALA A 39 -2.92 -14.95 3.42
C ALA A 39 -2.98 -15.82 4.69
N GLU A 40 -2.66 -15.24 5.85
CA GLU A 40 -2.77 -15.92 7.15
C GLU A 40 -4.22 -16.28 7.47
N TYR A 41 -5.17 -15.36 7.22
CA TYR A 41 -6.59 -15.63 7.36
C TYR A 41 -7.02 -16.77 6.42
N ALA A 42 -6.73 -16.68 5.12
CA ALA A 42 -7.09 -17.71 4.15
C ALA A 42 -6.49 -19.09 4.50
N SER A 43 -5.23 -19.11 4.96
CA SER A 43 -4.54 -20.31 5.40
C SER A 43 -5.20 -20.92 6.65
N LYS A 44 -5.50 -20.09 7.66
CA LYS A 44 -6.13 -20.52 8.92
C LYS A 44 -7.54 -21.05 8.70
N TYR A 45 -8.29 -20.45 7.78
CA TYR A 45 -9.68 -20.82 7.54
C TYR A 45 -9.86 -21.85 6.41
N ARG A 46 -8.78 -22.38 5.80
CA ARG A 46 -8.86 -23.28 4.63
C ARG A 46 -9.97 -22.84 3.68
N ILE A 47 -9.95 -21.56 3.31
CA ILE A 47 -11.00 -21.01 2.45
C ILE A 47 -10.89 -21.72 1.12
N ASP A 48 -11.81 -22.65 0.86
CA ASP A 48 -11.94 -23.30 -0.43
C ASP A 48 -12.22 -22.22 -1.49
N ARG A 49 -11.88 -22.48 -2.75
CA ARG A 49 -12.14 -21.51 -3.83
C ARG A 49 -13.60 -21.07 -3.88
N GLU A 50 -14.51 -21.93 -3.42
CA GLU A 50 -15.94 -21.66 -3.24
C GLU A 50 -16.21 -20.52 -2.24
N GLU A 51 -15.61 -20.56 -1.04
CA GLU A 51 -15.84 -19.54 0.02
C GLU A 51 -15.22 -18.18 -0.35
N THR A 52 -14.10 -18.18 -1.08
CA THR A 52 -13.49 -16.94 -1.59
C THR A 52 -14.44 -16.23 -2.55
N ARG A 53 -15.18 -17.00 -3.36
CA ARG A 53 -16.15 -16.49 -4.33
C ARG A 53 -17.38 -15.89 -3.65
N GLU A 54 -17.82 -16.47 -2.54
CA GLU A 54 -18.93 -15.94 -1.73
C GLU A 54 -18.54 -14.68 -0.94
N LEU A 55 -17.31 -14.61 -0.40
CA LEU A 55 -16.81 -13.38 0.23
C LEU A 55 -16.71 -12.22 -0.75
N GLU A 56 -16.29 -12.46 -1.99
CA GLU A 56 -16.21 -11.40 -3.02
C GLU A 56 -17.62 -10.90 -3.41
N LYS A 57 -18.61 -11.80 -3.49
CA LYS A 57 -20.02 -11.41 -3.69
C LYS A 57 -20.54 -10.54 -2.54
N HIS A 58 -20.23 -10.90 -1.30
CA HIS A 58 -20.62 -10.12 -0.12
C HIS A 58 -19.96 -8.74 -0.09
N LYS A 59 -18.69 -8.65 -0.48
CA LYS A 59 -17.94 -7.39 -0.55
C LYS A 59 -18.54 -6.44 -1.60
N VAL A 60 -18.90 -6.96 -2.78
CA VAL A 60 -19.61 -6.20 -3.81
C VAL A 60 -20.97 -5.74 -3.29
N ALA A 61 -21.75 -6.62 -2.65
CA ALA A 61 -23.07 -6.28 -2.10
C ALA A 61 -23.01 -5.16 -1.04
N ILE A 62 -22.04 -5.20 -0.13
CA ILE A 62 -21.84 -4.15 0.88
C ILE A 62 -21.45 -2.81 0.23
N GLN A 63 -20.67 -2.86 -0.86
CA GLN A 63 -20.29 -1.65 -1.62
C GLN A 63 -21.48 -1.05 -2.39
N SER A 64 -22.39 -1.87 -2.93
CA SER A 64 -23.62 -1.38 -3.54
C SER A 64 -24.60 -0.82 -2.52
N SER A 65 -24.71 -1.41 -1.33
CA SER A 65 -25.57 -0.88 -0.25
C SER A 65 -25.08 0.45 0.34
N ARG A 66 -23.79 0.76 0.23
CA ARG A 66 -23.22 2.06 0.63
C ARG A 66 -23.40 3.18 -0.41
N LYS A 67 -23.87 2.86 -1.62
CA LYS A 67 -24.10 3.83 -2.71
C LYS A 67 -25.54 4.37 -2.75
N TYR A 68 -26.40 3.97 -1.82
CA TYR A 68 -27.74 4.51 -1.62
C TYR A 68 -27.80 5.35 -0.35
#